data_AF-A0A948BSS5-F1
#
_entry.id   AF-A0A948BSS5-F1
#
_cell.length_a   1.000
_cell.length_b   1.000
_cell.length_c   1.000
_cell.angle_alpha   90.00
_cell.angle_beta   90.00
_cell.angle_gamma   90.00
#
_symmetry.space_group_name_H-M   'P 1'
#
loop_
_entity.id
_entity.type
_entity.pdbx_description
1 polymer ?
#
loop_
_entity_poly.entity_id
_entity_poly.type
_entity_poly.pdbx_seq_one_letter_code
_entity_poly.pdbx_strand_id
1 'polypeptide(L)'
;MIYSAKGVCGKCGHDFVLLIAKGSTCRIFRCDTCGQEHEIFSDMIMQIIDGSVKCNCGGVLRKDAPARCPTCYSANVTEGEAMIMHG
;
A
#
# COMPACT_ATOMS: atom_id res chain seq x y z
N MET A 1 -6.49 13.10 -1.16
CA MET A 1 -7.20 12.66 0.03
C MET A 1 -6.78 11.22 0.30
N ILE A 2 -6.40 10.90 1.54
CA ILE A 2 -6.02 9.54 1.94
C ILE A 2 -7.20 8.99 2.74
N TYR A 3 -7.68 7.81 2.35
CA TYR A 3 -8.70 7.09 3.07
C TYR A 3 -8.08 5.91 3.79
N SER A 4 -8.72 5.47 4.87
CA SER A 4 -8.37 4.23 5.54
C SER A 4 -9.53 3.23 5.47
N ALA A 5 -9.20 1.96 5.26
CA ALA A 5 -10.13 0.85 5.34
C ALA A 5 -9.60 -0.18 6.34
N LYS A 6 -10.47 -0.96 6.97
CA LYS A 6 -10.02 -2.12 7.75
C LYS A 6 -9.81 -3.30 6.81
N GLY A 7 -8.76 -4.08 7.01
CA GLY A 7 -8.50 -5.32 6.27
C GLY A 7 -8.25 -6.47 7.24
N VAL A 8 -8.58 -7.69 6.83
CA VAL A 8 -8.26 -8.91 7.57
C VAL A 8 -7.42 -9.83 6.68
N CYS A 9 -6.34 -10.38 7.22
CA CYS A 9 -5.52 -11.32 6.47
C CYS A 9 -6.19 -12.70 6.41
N GLY A 10 -6.46 -13.22 5.21
CA GLY A 10 -6.99 -14.57 5.01
C GLY A 10 -6.00 -15.69 5.36
N LYS A 11 -4.71 -15.38 5.56
CA LYS A 11 -3.68 -16.37 5.94
C LYS A 11 -3.52 -16.50 7.46
N CYS A 12 -3.38 -15.39 8.18
CA CYS A 12 -3.12 -15.41 9.62
C CYS A 12 -4.24 -14.83 10.49
N GLY A 13 -5.31 -14.30 9.89
CA GLY A 13 -6.45 -13.71 10.60
C GLY A 13 -6.20 -12.34 11.23
N HIS A 14 -5.00 -11.76 11.08
CA HIS A 14 -4.67 -10.46 11.66
C HIS A 14 -5.48 -9.33 11.00
N ASP A 15 -6.11 -8.50 11.82
CA ASP A 15 -6.75 -7.26 11.40
C ASP A 15 -5.75 -6.12 11.32
N PHE A 16 -5.87 -5.27 10.30
CA PHE A 16 -4.99 -4.12 10.10
C PHE A 16 -5.69 -3.03 9.28
N VAL A 17 -5.07 -1.85 9.23
CA VAL A 17 -5.60 -0.72 8.45
C VAL A 17 -4.90 -0.64 7.10
N LEU A 18 -5.70 -0.44 6.06
CA LEU A 18 -5.28 -0.22 4.68
C LEU A 18 -5.36 1.27 4.38
N LEU A 19 -4.27 1.86 3.90
CA LEU A 19 -4.29 3.22 3.37
C LEU A 19 -4.59 3.19 1.87
N ILE A 20 -5.56 4.00 1.45
CA ILE A 20 -6.03 4.12 0.07
C ILE A 20 -5.91 5.58 -0.34
N ALA A 21 -4.95 5.88 -1.23
CA ALA A 21 -4.75 7.24 -1.72
C ALA A 21 -5.65 7.54 -2.94
N LYS A 22 -6.44 8.62 -2.88
CA LYS A 22 -7.18 9.17 -4.03
C LYS A 22 -6.71 10.57 -4.38
N GLY A 23 -6.25 10.73 -5.61
CA GLY A 23 -6.25 12.01 -6.33
C GLY A 23 -5.47 13.19 -5.72
N SER A 24 -4.42 12.96 -4.92
CA SER A 24 -3.50 14.02 -4.51
C SER A 24 -2.11 13.79 -5.10
N THR A 25 -1.31 14.86 -5.21
CA THR A 25 0.08 14.83 -5.67
C THR A 25 0.97 13.91 -4.84
N CYS A 26 0.65 13.71 -3.56
CA CYS A 26 1.19 12.62 -2.76
C CYS A 26 0.49 11.31 -3.14
N ARG A 27 1.24 10.40 -3.75
CA ARG A 27 0.79 9.04 -4.04
C ARG A 27 1.50 8.08 -3.08
N ILE A 28 0.73 7.29 -2.36
CA ILE A 28 1.26 6.20 -1.55
C ILE A 28 1.55 5.05 -2.51
N PHE A 29 2.82 4.63 -2.56
CA PHE A 29 3.25 3.43 -3.28
C PHE A 29 3.61 2.34 -2.29
N ARG A 30 3.39 1.09 -2.68
CA ARG A 30 3.63 -0.05 -1.80
C ARG A 30 4.66 -0.99 -2.42
N CYS A 31 5.54 -1.55 -1.61
CA CYS A 31 6.48 -2.59 -2.04
C CYS A 31 5.72 -3.89 -2.35
N ASP A 32 5.94 -4.48 -3.52
CA ASP A 32 5.28 -5.74 -3.91
C ASP A 32 5.67 -6.92 -3.01
N THR A 33 6.86 -6.86 -2.43
CA THR A 33 7.49 -7.94 -1.65
C THR A 33 7.14 -7.82 -0.16
N CYS A 34 7.55 -6.74 0.51
CA CYS A 34 7.34 -6.58 1.95
C CYS A 34 6.08 -5.78 2.30
N GLY A 35 5.43 -5.13 1.33
CA GLY A 35 4.22 -4.35 1.59
C GLY A 35 4.43 -3.01 2.32
N GLN A 36 5.69 -2.59 2.56
CA GLN A 36 5.96 -1.29 3.16
C GLN A 36 5.42 -0.17 2.26
N GLU A 37 4.80 0.82 2.91
CA GLU A 37 4.19 1.98 2.26
C GLU A 37 5.20 3.13 2.25
N HIS A 38 5.26 3.82 1.12
CA HIS A 38 6.15 4.96 0.91
C HIS A 38 5.36 6.11 0.31
N GLU A 39 5.48 7.28 0.95
CA GLU A 39 4.94 8.53 0.43
C GLU A 39 5.90 9.10 -0.60
N ILE A 40 5.41 9.32 -1.81
CA ILE A 40 6.24 9.80 -2.91
C ILE A 40 5.58 11.04 -3.51
N PHE A 41 6.39 12.10 -3.59
CA PHE A 41 6.02 13.35 -4.22
C PHE A 41 6.16 13.27 -5.74
N SER A 42 5.37 14.10 -6.44
CA SER A 42 5.07 13.97 -7.87
C SER A 42 6.25 13.73 -8.81
N ASP A 43 7.42 14.29 -8.49
CA ASP A 43 8.60 14.30 -9.35
C ASP A 43 9.21 12.90 -9.58
N MET A 44 9.05 11.98 -8.63
CA MET A 44 9.61 10.62 -8.71
C MET A 44 8.62 9.56 -9.20
N ILE A 45 7.37 9.94 -9.52
CA ILE A 45 6.30 9.00 -9.89
C ILE A 45 6.67 8.14 -11.10
N MET A 46 7.29 8.73 -12.13
CA MET A 46 7.61 8.02 -13.37
C MET A 46 8.62 6.89 -13.12
N GLN A 47 9.62 7.13 -12.26
CA GLN A 47 10.63 6.12 -11.91
C GLN A 47 10.02 4.94 -11.14
N ILE A 48 8.99 5.17 -10.34
CA ILE A 48 8.30 4.10 -9.62
C ILE A 48 7.45 3.25 -10.57
N ILE A 49 6.74 3.87 -11.50
CA ILE A 49 5.92 3.13 -12.49
C ILE A 49 6.80 2.24 -13.36
N ASP A 50 7.99 2.71 -13.72
CA ASP A 50 9.00 1.92 -14.44
C ASP A 50 9.63 0.80 -13.58
N GLY A 51 9.36 0.77 -12.27
CA GLY A 51 9.94 -0.21 -11.34
C GLY A 51 11.39 0.07 -10.98
N SER A 52 11.88 1.30 -11.23
CA SER A 52 13.26 1.70 -10.95
C SER A 52 13.50 2.04 -9.47
N VAL A 53 12.44 2.22 -8.66
CA VAL A 53 12.57 2.49 -7.22
C VAL A 53 12.47 1.20 -6.40
N LYS A 54 13.58 0.88 -5.72
CA LYS A 54 13.71 -0.30 -4.87
C LYS A 54 13.38 0.02 -3.42
N CYS A 55 12.65 -0.89 -2.78
CA CYS A 55 12.49 -0.94 -1.34
C CYS A 55 13.77 -1.53 -0.70
N ASN A 56 14.05 -1.19 0.56
CA ASN A 56 15.21 -1.70 1.28
C ASN A 56 15.21 -3.24 1.45
N CYS A 57 14.04 -3.87 1.37
CA CYS A 57 13.93 -5.34 1.34
C CYS A 57 14.34 -5.98 -0.01
N GLY A 58 14.66 -5.18 -1.03
CA GLY A 58 15.00 -5.64 -2.38
C GLY A 58 13.84 -5.70 -3.38
N GLY A 59 12.59 -5.54 -2.91
CA GLY A 59 11.40 -5.46 -3.78
C GLY A 59 11.27 -4.12 -4.51
N VAL A 60 10.26 -3.99 -5.38
CA VAL A 60 9.99 -2.76 -6.13
C VAL A 60 8.73 -2.08 -5.63
N LEU A 61 8.76 -0.76 -5.56
CA LEU A 61 7.58 0.02 -5.23
C LEU A 61 6.65 0.07 -6.44
N ARG A 62 5.36 -0.17 -6.25
CA ARG A 62 4.34 -0.11 -7.31
C ARG A 62 3.07 0.57 -6.82
N LYS A 63 2.34 1.17 -7.76
CA LYS A 63 1.06 1.85 -7.48
C LYS A 63 -0.05 0.83 -7.24
N ASP A 64 -0.02 -0.24 -8.02
CA ASP A 64 -0.95 -1.37 -8.05
C ASP A 64 -0.53 -2.53 -7.14
N ALA A 65 0.52 -2.36 -6.32
CA ALA A 65 0.94 -3.39 -5.39
C ALA A 65 -0.19 -3.72 -4.38
N PRO A 66 -0.56 -5.00 -4.25
CA PRO A 66 -1.62 -5.40 -3.34
C PRO A 66 -1.25 -5.09 -1.89
N ALA A 67 -2.26 -4.89 -1.05
CA ALA A 67 -2.03 -4.82 0.38
C ALA A 67 -1.38 -6.10 0.90
N ARG A 68 -0.48 -5.93 1.87
CA ARG A 68 0.16 -7.05 2.56
C ARG A 68 -0.17 -6.97 4.03
N CYS A 69 -0.46 -8.12 4.63
CA CYS A 69 -0.58 -8.23 6.07
C CYS A 69 0.76 -7.87 6.74
N PRO A 70 0.80 -6.96 7.73
CA PRO A 70 2.05 -6.56 8.38
C PRO A 70 2.68 -7.68 9.23
N THR A 71 1.89 -8.68 9.65
CA THR A 71 2.38 -9.79 10.48
C THR A 71 3.00 -10.92 9.64
N CYS A 72 2.39 -11.26 8.50
CA CYS A 72 2.76 -12.46 7.74
C CYS A 72 3.08 -12.20 6.27
N TYR A 73 3.02 -10.95 5.81
CA TYR A 73 3.31 -10.50 4.45
C TYR A 73 2.47 -11.15 3.34
N SER A 74 1.36 -11.77 3.71
CA SER A 74 0.41 -12.34 2.75
C SER A 74 -0.32 -11.24 1.99
N ALA A 75 -0.46 -11.40 0.67
CA ALA A 75 -1.37 -10.60 -0.16
C ALA A 75 -2.82 -11.11 -0.11
N ASN A 76 -3.07 -12.25 0.54
CA ASN A 76 -4.42 -12.73 0.77
C ASN A 76 -5.04 -11.90 1.90
N VAL A 77 -5.66 -10.79 1.51
CA VAL A 77 -6.28 -9.80 2.38
C VAL A 77 -7.67 -9.53 1.84
N THR A 78 -8.67 -9.64 2.69
CA THR A 78 -10.02 -9.19 2.39
C THR A 78 -10.20 -7.77 2.90
N GLU A 79 -10.69 -6.89 2.02
CA GLU A 79 -11.06 -5.52 2.37
C GLU A 79 -12.35 -5.57 3.21
N GLY A 80 -12.29 -5.03 4.43
CA GLY A 80 -13.46 -4.72 5.25
C GLY A 80 -14.00 -3.33 4.93
N GLU A 81 -15.24 -3.04 5.33
CA GLU A 81 -15.91 -1.76 5.03
C GLU A 81 -15.00 -0.55 5.34
N ALA A 82 -14.73 0.24 4.29
CA ALA A 82 -13.92 1.44 4.37
C ALA A 82 -14.69 2.54 5.11
N MET A 83 -14.14 3.03 6.22
CA MET A 83 -14.65 4.26 6.84
C MET A 83 -13.93 5.44 6.18
N ILE A 84 -14.66 6.17 5.36
CA ILE A 84 -14.14 7.34 4.65
C ILE A 84 -13.96 8.49 5.66
N MET A 85 -12.75 8.66 6.22
CA MET A 85 -12.42 9.87 6.97
C MET A 85 -12.08 11.00 5.98
N HIS A 86 -13.05 11.87 5.72
CA HIS A 86 -12.84 13.14 5.03
C HIS A 86 -12.14 14.11 5.99
N GLY A 87 -10.86 14.39 5.76
CA GLY A 87 -10.13 15.53 6.31
C GLY A 87 -10.02 16.63 5.28
#